data_AF-A0AAE9IYJ3-F1
#
_entry.id   AF-A0AAE9IYJ3-F1
#
_cell.length_a   1.000
_cell.length_b   1.000
_cell.length_c   1.000
_cell.angle_alpha   90.00
_cell.angle_beta   90.00
_cell.angle_gamma   90.00
#
_symmetry.space_group_name_H-M   'P 1'
#
loop_
_entity.id
_entity.type
_entity.pdbx_description
1 polymer ?
#
loop_
_entity_poly.entity_id
_entity_poly.type
_entity_poly.pdbx_seq_one_letter_code
_entity_poly.pdbx_strand_id
1 'polypeptide(L)'
;MITLWFREKDQNFSNISECTSLLPKSVVDPRLRHGIARLIWDKFVGAAFQSIVQMVEKTGRRPKDRECRKEIGMREVRLEEFLVECEKFLDIFMISVRDIPAPMDFKQDLLIEMAYSSFSSHLQQSKISPRQDQLWMLAVRQPLVNFHLVLHHQHLALALRLQLTTGLKFHPLRNLFCVTGNRAFFAPLDSHPLIPLDRVDDATMEKRHAFLIKIAEQGGMEERRLARNLEMEWKLTVNEISFMQALASFRHGNDQQGKLELASCVRDDRSAVALARVLAGRLIQLATEANKRFSTAHSQYLCALAGEEAARVELYEGAEGDPLIESNPKTWQEAVSSLGKAGNSVPQSAQAAIPFVRMNDIAKLYFGAQWVNN
;
A
#
# COMPACT_ATOMS: atom_id res chain seq x y z
N MET A 1 -36.91 -3.82 -8.56
CA MET A 1 -36.49 -5.24 -8.55
C MET A 1 -35.11 -5.28 -7.89
N ILE A 2 -35.01 -5.77 -6.65
CA ILE A 2 -33.72 -5.97 -5.98
C ILE A 2 -32.99 -7.06 -6.76
N THR A 3 -31.92 -6.72 -7.50
CA THR A 3 -31.16 -7.71 -8.27
C THR A 3 -30.60 -8.78 -7.33
N LEU A 4 -30.43 -10.02 -7.82
CA LEU A 4 -29.90 -11.15 -7.03
C LEU A 4 -28.59 -10.79 -6.30
N TRP A 5 -27.80 -9.89 -6.88
CA TRP A 5 -26.63 -9.26 -6.28
C TRP A 5 -26.87 -8.75 -4.84
N PHE A 6 -27.98 -8.04 -4.62
CA PHE A 6 -28.28 -7.38 -3.34
C PHE A 6 -28.83 -8.34 -2.27
N ARG A 7 -29.20 -9.58 -2.63
CA ARG A 7 -29.69 -10.58 -1.67
C ARG A 7 -28.56 -11.32 -0.96
N GLU A 8 -27.44 -11.54 -1.63
CA GLU A 8 -26.29 -12.32 -1.13
C GLU A 8 -24.97 -11.61 -1.39
N LYS A 9 -24.86 -10.31 -1.08
CA LYS A 9 -23.68 -9.49 -1.39
C LYS A 9 -22.37 -10.08 -0.86
N ASP A 10 -22.40 -10.67 0.33
CA ASP A 10 -21.23 -11.34 0.91
C ASP A 10 -20.83 -12.54 0.01
N GLN A 11 -21.76 -13.42 -0.37
CA GLN A 11 -21.43 -14.54 -1.25
C GLN A 11 -20.99 -14.09 -2.65
N ASN A 12 -21.62 -13.04 -3.19
CA ASN A 12 -21.39 -12.54 -4.54
C ASN A 12 -20.04 -11.80 -4.71
N PHE A 13 -19.35 -11.48 -3.62
CA PHE A 13 -18.03 -10.84 -3.72
C PHE A 13 -17.00 -11.68 -4.46
N SER A 14 -17.06 -13.02 -4.36
CA SER A 14 -16.15 -13.89 -5.13
C SER A 14 -16.24 -13.59 -6.63
N ASN A 15 -17.41 -13.19 -7.12
CA ASN A 15 -17.63 -12.85 -8.52
C ASN A 15 -16.91 -11.54 -8.89
N ILE A 16 -16.77 -10.57 -7.97
CA ILE A 16 -15.98 -9.35 -8.20
C ILE A 16 -14.51 -9.71 -8.39
N SER A 17 -13.96 -10.53 -7.49
CA SER A 17 -12.56 -10.95 -7.56
C SER A 17 -12.26 -11.78 -8.82
N GLU A 18 -13.21 -12.64 -9.22
CA GLU A 18 -13.12 -13.36 -10.48
C GLU A 18 -13.15 -12.42 -11.69
N CYS A 19 -14.04 -11.42 -11.68
CA CYS A 19 -14.12 -10.43 -12.76
C CYS A 19 -12.83 -9.64 -12.95
N THR A 20 -12.23 -9.11 -11.89
CA THR A 20 -10.97 -8.33 -12.00
C THR A 20 -9.78 -9.20 -12.43
N SER A 21 -9.80 -10.50 -12.14
CA SER A 21 -8.77 -11.45 -12.58
C SER A 21 -8.94 -11.88 -14.05
N LEU A 22 -10.19 -12.11 -14.49
CA LEU A 22 -10.49 -12.61 -15.83
C LEU A 22 -10.52 -11.50 -16.88
N LEU A 23 -11.11 -10.33 -16.60
CA LEU A 23 -11.29 -9.27 -17.60
C LEU A 23 -10.00 -8.90 -18.35
N PRO A 24 -8.85 -8.66 -17.68
CA PRO A 24 -7.60 -8.33 -18.38
C PRO A 24 -7.06 -9.46 -19.27
N LYS A 25 -7.38 -10.71 -18.94
CA LYS A 25 -6.87 -11.90 -19.64
C LYS A 25 -7.77 -12.32 -20.79
N SER A 26 -9.08 -12.19 -20.61
CA SER A 26 -10.09 -12.71 -21.54
C SER A 26 -10.57 -11.69 -22.57
N VAL A 27 -10.46 -10.38 -22.28
CA VAL A 27 -10.92 -9.32 -23.18
C VAL A 27 -9.72 -8.52 -23.69
N VAL A 28 -9.30 -8.85 -24.90
CA VAL A 28 -8.14 -8.22 -25.57
C VAL A 28 -8.47 -6.78 -26.00
N ASP A 29 -9.70 -6.53 -26.46
CA ASP A 29 -10.10 -5.21 -26.91
C ASP A 29 -10.20 -4.23 -25.71
N PRO A 30 -9.39 -3.16 -25.67
CA PRO A 30 -9.30 -2.29 -24.51
C PRO A 30 -10.56 -1.45 -24.32
N ARG A 31 -11.31 -1.13 -25.39
CA ARG A 31 -12.57 -0.38 -25.31
C ARG A 31 -13.68 -1.22 -24.69
N LEU A 32 -13.80 -2.48 -25.10
CA LEU A 32 -14.75 -3.44 -24.55
C LEU A 32 -14.41 -3.79 -23.10
N ARG A 33 -13.11 -4.02 -22.81
CA ARG A 33 -12.61 -4.26 -21.44
C ARG A 33 -12.95 -3.09 -20.51
N HIS A 34 -12.65 -1.87 -20.94
CA HIS A 34 -13.02 -0.64 -20.22
C HIS A 34 -14.53 -0.56 -19.96
N GLY A 35 -15.33 -0.77 -21.01
CA GLY A 35 -16.78 -0.66 -20.93
C GLY A 35 -17.42 -1.66 -19.98
N ILE A 36 -16.98 -2.92 -20.02
CA ILE A 36 -17.46 -3.97 -19.10
C ILE A 36 -17.08 -3.63 -17.66
N ALA A 37 -15.82 -3.24 -17.43
CA ALA A 37 -15.37 -2.80 -16.11
C ALA A 37 -16.19 -1.60 -15.60
N ARG A 38 -16.55 -0.65 -16.47
CA ARG A 38 -17.34 0.53 -16.12
C ARG A 38 -18.75 0.16 -15.70
N LEU A 39 -19.41 -0.73 -16.45
CA LEU A 39 -20.73 -1.26 -16.12
C LEU A 39 -20.73 -1.98 -14.75
N ILE A 40 -19.72 -2.81 -14.47
CA ILE A 40 -19.60 -3.50 -13.19
C ILE A 40 -19.38 -2.50 -12.06
N TRP A 41 -18.46 -1.55 -12.25
CA TRP A 41 -18.15 -0.54 -11.26
C TRP A 41 -19.39 0.27 -10.87
N ASP A 42 -20.11 0.83 -11.85
CA ASP A 42 -21.26 1.69 -11.59
C ASP A 42 -22.43 0.95 -10.95
N LYS A 43 -22.59 -0.34 -11.25
CA LYS A 43 -23.70 -1.14 -10.71
C LYS A 43 -23.40 -1.73 -9.34
N PHE A 44 -22.16 -2.11 -9.06
CA PHE A 44 -21.85 -2.98 -7.93
C PHE A 44 -20.73 -2.50 -7.00
N VAL A 45 -19.78 -1.70 -7.50
CA VAL A 45 -18.55 -1.38 -6.76
C VAL A 45 -18.54 0.06 -6.25
N GLY A 46 -18.81 1.04 -7.12
CA GLY A 46 -18.58 2.46 -6.83
C GLY A 46 -19.33 2.97 -5.60
N ALA A 47 -20.61 2.63 -5.46
CA ALA A 47 -21.41 3.04 -4.30
C ALA A 47 -20.90 2.39 -2.99
N ALA A 48 -20.47 1.13 -3.03
CA ALA A 48 -19.92 0.46 -1.85
C ALA A 48 -18.56 1.07 -1.46
N PHE A 49 -17.70 1.35 -2.43
CA PHE A 49 -16.43 2.05 -2.20
C PHE A 49 -16.65 3.42 -1.55
N GLN A 50 -17.59 4.21 -2.07
CA GLN A 50 -17.97 5.49 -1.50
C GLN A 50 -18.45 5.38 -0.05
N SER A 51 -19.32 4.40 0.25
CA SER A 51 -19.80 4.17 1.61
C SER A 51 -18.67 3.81 2.57
N ILE A 52 -17.70 2.98 2.16
CA ILE A 52 -16.55 2.63 3.01
C ILE A 52 -15.74 3.89 3.34
N VAL A 53 -15.43 4.70 2.33
CA VAL A 53 -14.71 5.96 2.52
C VAL A 53 -15.45 6.87 3.49
N GLN A 54 -16.77 7.02 3.34
CA GLN A 54 -17.57 7.87 4.22
C GLN A 54 -17.61 7.36 5.68
N MET A 55 -17.72 6.05 5.89
CA MET A 55 -17.70 5.47 7.24
C MET A 55 -16.34 5.65 7.92
N VAL A 56 -15.24 5.42 7.20
CA VAL A 56 -13.89 5.64 7.72
C VAL A 56 -13.64 7.12 7.96
N GLU A 57 -14.02 8.01 7.04
CA GLU A 57 -13.85 9.45 7.21
C GLU A 57 -14.66 9.97 8.40
N LYS A 58 -15.85 9.42 8.67
CA LYS A 58 -16.68 9.83 9.80
C LYS A 58 -16.05 9.47 11.15
N THR A 59 -15.48 8.28 11.27
CA THR A 59 -14.99 7.75 12.56
C THR A 59 -13.48 7.87 12.74
N GLY A 60 -12.75 8.06 11.65
CA GLY A 60 -11.30 7.97 11.56
C GLY A 60 -10.77 6.56 11.79
N ARG A 61 -11.61 5.52 11.75
CA ARG A 61 -11.25 4.15 12.14
C ARG A 61 -11.92 3.14 11.22
N ARG A 62 -11.52 1.86 11.37
CA ARG A 62 -12.22 0.73 10.76
C ARG A 62 -13.72 0.77 11.11
N PRO A 63 -14.63 0.68 10.12
CA PRO A 63 -16.06 0.58 10.36
C PRO A 63 -16.38 -0.75 11.06
N LYS A 64 -17.31 -0.73 12.01
CA LYS A 64 -17.69 -1.93 12.78
C LYS A 64 -18.57 -2.87 11.95
N ASP A 65 -18.51 -4.18 12.20
CA ASP A 65 -19.26 -5.21 11.45
C ASP A 65 -20.76 -4.90 11.29
N ARG A 66 -21.42 -4.39 12.33
CA ARG A 66 -22.83 -3.99 12.27
C ARG A 66 -23.09 -2.88 11.24
N GLU A 67 -22.18 -1.90 11.17
CA GLU A 67 -22.28 -0.78 10.22
C GLU A 67 -21.96 -1.27 8.80
N CYS A 68 -20.93 -2.11 8.63
CA CYS A 68 -20.60 -2.74 7.35
C CYS A 68 -21.80 -3.53 6.79
N ARG A 69 -22.40 -4.43 7.56
CA ARG A 69 -23.56 -5.20 7.10
C ARG A 69 -24.75 -4.32 6.74
N LYS A 70 -24.93 -3.19 7.42
CA LYS A 70 -26.04 -2.28 7.18
C LYS A 70 -25.84 -1.43 5.93
N GLU A 71 -24.67 -0.79 5.78
CA GLU A 71 -24.43 0.23 4.75
C GLU A 71 -23.93 -0.38 3.43
N ILE A 72 -23.08 -1.41 3.51
CA ILE A 72 -22.48 -2.05 2.32
C ILE A 72 -23.00 -3.47 2.07
N GLY A 73 -23.47 -4.17 3.12
CA GLY A 73 -24.00 -5.53 3.03
C GLY A 73 -22.92 -6.62 2.98
N MET A 74 -21.72 -6.32 3.48
CA MET A 74 -20.61 -7.26 3.62
C MET A 74 -20.03 -7.18 5.05
N ARG A 75 -19.30 -8.21 5.45
CA ARG A 75 -18.66 -8.26 6.78
C ARG A 75 -17.42 -7.37 6.82
N GLU A 76 -17.09 -6.88 8.02
CA GLU A 76 -15.91 -6.01 8.20
C GLU A 76 -14.59 -6.68 7.81
N VAL A 77 -14.50 -8.00 7.91
CA VAL A 77 -13.29 -8.79 7.61
C VAL A 77 -12.91 -8.79 6.13
N ARG A 78 -13.82 -8.33 5.25
CA ARG A 78 -13.63 -8.33 3.79
C ARG A 78 -13.38 -6.95 3.21
N LEU A 79 -13.30 -5.93 4.05
CA LEU A 79 -13.11 -4.56 3.58
C LEU A 79 -11.79 -4.42 2.82
N GLU A 80 -10.72 -5.02 3.32
CA GLU A 80 -9.41 -4.98 2.67
C GLU A 80 -9.42 -5.74 1.35
N GLU A 81 -10.01 -6.94 1.31
CA GLU A 81 -10.22 -7.69 0.07
C GLU A 81 -10.97 -6.83 -0.95
N PHE A 82 -12.05 -6.18 -0.51
CA PHE A 82 -12.84 -5.31 -1.37
C PHE A 82 -12.08 -4.09 -1.88
N LEU A 83 -11.22 -3.48 -1.05
CA LEU A 83 -10.37 -2.38 -1.48
C LEU A 83 -9.31 -2.81 -2.49
N VAL A 84 -8.75 -4.01 -2.34
CA VAL A 84 -7.86 -4.60 -3.36
C VAL A 84 -8.60 -4.75 -4.69
N GLU A 85 -9.85 -5.20 -4.67
CA GLU A 85 -10.66 -5.31 -5.88
C GLU A 85 -11.01 -3.94 -6.48
N CYS A 86 -11.24 -2.92 -5.65
CA CYS A 86 -11.42 -1.54 -6.11
C CYS A 86 -10.15 -1.02 -6.81
N GLU A 87 -8.98 -1.22 -6.22
CA GLU A 87 -7.69 -0.87 -6.82
C GLU A 87 -7.52 -1.54 -8.19
N LYS A 88 -7.83 -2.84 -8.32
CA LYS A 88 -7.77 -3.55 -9.61
C LYS A 88 -8.71 -2.98 -10.66
N PHE A 89 -9.94 -2.60 -10.29
CA PHE A 89 -10.85 -1.93 -11.24
C PHE A 89 -10.28 -0.59 -11.72
N LEU A 90 -9.72 0.21 -10.81
CA LEU A 90 -9.08 1.49 -11.13
C LEU A 90 -7.85 1.30 -12.04
N ASP A 91 -7.06 0.25 -11.81
CA ASP A 91 -5.96 -0.14 -12.70
C ASP A 91 -6.47 -0.56 -14.09
N ILE A 92 -7.50 -1.39 -14.15
CA ILE A 92 -8.13 -1.80 -15.42
C ILE A 92 -8.57 -0.56 -16.21
N PHE A 93 -9.19 0.41 -15.54
CA PHE A 93 -9.59 1.67 -16.14
C PHE A 93 -8.41 2.45 -16.73
N MET A 94 -7.37 2.70 -15.94
CA MET A 94 -6.19 3.43 -16.38
C MET A 94 -5.45 2.74 -17.53
N ILE A 95 -5.22 1.43 -17.41
CA ILE A 95 -4.55 0.62 -18.45
C ILE A 95 -5.39 0.63 -19.72
N SER A 96 -6.70 0.42 -19.62
CA SER A 96 -7.56 0.36 -20.81
C SER A 96 -7.64 1.71 -21.51
N VAL A 97 -7.75 2.83 -20.80
CA VAL A 97 -7.73 4.16 -21.44
C VAL A 97 -6.39 4.43 -22.12
N ARG A 98 -5.27 4.03 -21.50
CA ARG A 98 -3.93 4.18 -22.10
C ARG A 98 -3.74 3.31 -23.35
N ASP A 99 -4.27 2.10 -23.34
CA ASP A 99 -4.11 1.12 -24.42
C ASP A 99 -5.10 1.34 -25.58
N ILE A 100 -6.15 2.16 -25.39
CA ILE A 100 -7.06 2.53 -26.48
C ILE A 100 -6.27 3.35 -27.50
N PRO A 101 -6.22 2.93 -28.77
CA PRO A 101 -5.53 3.69 -29.81
C PRO A 101 -6.15 5.08 -29.94
N ALA A 102 -5.31 6.07 -30.28
CA ALA A 102 -5.79 7.41 -30.59
C ALA A 102 -6.94 7.32 -31.62
N PRO A 103 -7.98 8.16 -31.52
CA PRO A 103 -9.06 8.17 -32.50
C PRO A 103 -8.45 8.30 -33.89
N MET A 104 -8.50 7.23 -34.68
CA MET A 104 -8.17 7.30 -36.09
C MET A 104 -9.26 8.16 -36.72
N ASP A 105 -8.86 9.20 -37.45
CA ASP A 105 -9.75 10.23 -38.03
C ASP A 105 -10.60 9.69 -39.20
N PHE A 106 -10.96 8.41 -39.15
CA PHE A 106 -11.59 7.69 -40.25
C PHE A 106 -12.87 7.00 -39.77
N LYS A 107 -13.80 6.86 -40.72
CA LYS A 107 -15.16 6.30 -40.65
C LYS A 107 -15.20 4.83 -40.18
N GLN A 108 -14.52 4.51 -39.08
CA GLN A 108 -14.40 3.18 -38.52
C GLN A 108 -15.58 2.85 -37.62
N ASP A 109 -16.20 3.85 -36.98
CA ASP A 109 -17.49 3.70 -36.29
C ASP A 109 -18.59 3.17 -37.24
N LEU A 110 -18.62 3.65 -38.49
CA LEU A 110 -19.51 3.16 -39.54
C LEU A 110 -19.18 1.74 -40.00
N LEU A 111 -17.89 1.37 -40.07
CA LEU A 111 -17.46 0.03 -40.48
C LEU A 111 -17.65 -1.01 -39.37
N ILE A 112 -17.46 -0.61 -38.11
CA ILE A 112 -17.75 -1.39 -36.91
C ILE A 112 -19.26 -1.59 -36.82
N GLU A 113 -20.08 -0.53 -36.89
CA GLU A 113 -21.55 -0.67 -36.95
C GLU A 113 -21.99 -1.57 -38.11
N MET A 114 -21.41 -1.44 -39.30
CA MET A 114 -21.73 -2.31 -40.45
C MET A 114 -21.31 -3.78 -40.24
N ALA A 115 -20.12 -4.04 -39.72
CA ALA A 115 -19.64 -5.41 -39.50
C ALA A 115 -20.45 -6.12 -38.39
N TYR A 116 -20.79 -5.41 -37.31
CA TYR A 116 -21.53 -5.96 -36.18
C TYR A 116 -23.06 -6.01 -36.40
N SER A 117 -23.64 -5.11 -37.19
CA SER A 117 -25.04 -5.21 -37.62
C SER A 117 -25.25 -6.37 -38.60
N SER A 118 -24.28 -6.65 -39.47
CA SER A 118 -24.30 -7.81 -40.37
C SER A 118 -24.30 -9.12 -39.58
N PHE A 119 -23.44 -9.26 -38.56
CA PHE A 119 -23.40 -10.46 -37.70
C PHE A 119 -24.66 -10.60 -36.82
N SER A 120 -25.18 -9.48 -36.30
CA SER A 120 -26.40 -9.46 -35.50
C SER A 120 -27.65 -9.82 -36.33
N SER A 121 -27.68 -9.46 -37.61
CA SER A 121 -28.80 -9.78 -38.50
C SER A 121 -28.94 -11.28 -38.78
N HIS A 122 -27.83 -12.03 -38.77
CA HIS A 122 -27.84 -13.50 -38.93
C HIS A 122 -28.30 -14.25 -37.67
N LEU A 123 -28.12 -13.69 -36.48
CA LEU A 123 -28.60 -14.28 -35.21
C LEU A 123 -30.05 -13.90 -34.87
N GLN A 124 -30.61 -12.86 -35.50
CA GLN A 124 -31.97 -12.35 -35.25
C GLN A 124 -33.08 -13.02 -36.10
N GLN A 125 -32.85 -14.21 -36.66
CA GLN A 125 -33.95 -15.01 -37.22
C GLN A 125 -34.90 -15.62 -36.17
N SER A 126 -34.65 -15.41 -34.87
CA SER A 126 -35.62 -15.70 -33.82
C SER A 126 -36.50 -14.48 -33.55
N LYS A 127 -37.66 -14.43 -34.21
CA LYS A 127 -38.76 -13.53 -33.84
C LYS A 127 -39.18 -13.88 -32.40
N ILE A 128 -39.40 -12.85 -31.57
CA ILE A 128 -39.85 -12.87 -30.16
C ILE A 128 -38.70 -12.74 -29.14
N SER A 129 -38.18 -11.51 -28.99
CA SER A 129 -37.76 -10.97 -27.68
C SER A 129 -37.64 -9.44 -27.76
N PRO A 130 -37.99 -8.69 -26.69
CA PRO A 130 -37.84 -7.24 -26.68
C PRO A 130 -36.36 -6.87 -26.86
N ARG A 131 -36.07 -5.73 -27.49
CA ARG A 131 -34.72 -5.20 -27.74
C ARG A 131 -33.93 -5.07 -26.43
N GLN A 132 -33.30 -6.14 -25.98
CA GLN A 132 -32.31 -6.11 -24.92
C GLN A 132 -31.00 -5.73 -25.58
N ASP A 133 -30.48 -4.56 -25.24
CA ASP A 133 -29.14 -4.16 -25.69
C ASP A 133 -28.14 -5.23 -25.23
N GLN A 134 -27.47 -5.86 -26.20
CA GLN A 134 -26.45 -6.87 -25.92
C GLN A 134 -25.34 -6.23 -25.08
N LEU A 135 -24.78 -6.99 -24.12
CA LEU A 135 -23.80 -6.48 -23.14
C LEU A 135 -22.63 -5.73 -23.79
N TRP A 136 -22.11 -6.23 -24.91
CA TRP A 136 -20.99 -5.58 -25.61
C TRP A 136 -21.37 -4.19 -26.17
N MET A 137 -22.62 -4.00 -26.63
CA MET A 137 -23.09 -2.69 -27.09
C MET A 137 -23.18 -1.70 -25.94
N LEU A 138 -23.68 -2.15 -24.78
CA LEU A 138 -23.72 -1.33 -23.57
C LEU A 138 -22.31 -0.95 -23.10
N ALA A 139 -21.36 -1.89 -23.18
CA ALA A 139 -19.98 -1.68 -22.78
C ALA A 139 -19.27 -0.69 -23.70
N VAL A 140 -19.30 -0.88 -25.02
CA VAL A 140 -18.61 0.01 -25.97
C VAL A 140 -19.19 1.43 -25.96
N ARG A 141 -20.43 1.62 -25.52
CA ARG A 141 -21.05 2.94 -25.36
C ARG A 141 -20.69 3.67 -24.08
N GLN A 142 -20.00 3.03 -23.13
CA GLN A 142 -19.63 3.71 -21.88
C GLN A 142 -18.67 4.87 -22.15
N PRO A 143 -18.86 6.05 -21.53
CA PRO A 143 -17.91 7.14 -21.66
C PRO A 143 -16.55 6.75 -21.08
N LEU A 144 -15.47 7.17 -21.73
CA LEU A 144 -14.13 6.95 -21.20
C LEU A 144 -13.96 7.68 -19.87
N VAL A 145 -13.25 7.05 -18.96
CA VAL A 145 -12.95 7.66 -17.67
C VAL A 145 -11.82 8.66 -17.83
N ASN A 146 -11.87 9.71 -17.02
CA ASN A 146 -10.78 10.63 -16.85
C ASN A 146 -9.65 9.95 -16.06
N PHE A 147 -8.49 9.80 -16.70
CA PHE A 147 -7.34 9.11 -16.12
C PHE A 147 -6.92 9.70 -14.76
N HIS A 148 -6.83 11.03 -14.66
CA HIS A 148 -6.39 11.70 -13.44
C HIS A 148 -7.40 11.55 -12.30
N LEU A 149 -8.69 11.55 -12.60
CA LEU A 149 -9.74 11.30 -11.62
C LEU A 149 -9.66 9.87 -11.10
N VAL A 150 -9.44 8.88 -11.97
CA VAL A 150 -9.26 7.48 -11.58
C VAL A 150 -8.01 7.31 -10.73
N LEU A 151 -6.87 7.89 -11.13
CA LEU A 151 -5.63 7.88 -10.35
C LEU A 151 -5.83 8.50 -8.95
N HIS A 152 -6.60 9.58 -8.87
CA HIS A 152 -6.93 10.22 -7.59
C HIS A 152 -7.75 9.29 -6.69
N HIS A 153 -8.73 8.56 -7.24
CA HIS A 153 -9.46 7.51 -6.49
C HIS A 153 -8.57 6.33 -6.10
N GLN A 154 -7.56 6.00 -6.92
CA GLN A 154 -6.61 4.94 -6.63
C GLN A 154 -5.71 5.27 -5.44
N HIS A 155 -5.22 6.51 -5.36
CA HIS A 155 -4.49 6.99 -4.18
C HIS A 155 -5.35 6.90 -2.92
N LEU A 156 -6.63 7.24 -3.00
CA LEU A 156 -7.56 7.10 -1.87
C LEU A 156 -7.79 5.63 -1.49
N ALA A 157 -8.03 4.75 -2.46
CA ALA A 157 -8.26 3.33 -2.21
C ALA A 157 -7.05 2.68 -1.52
N LEU A 158 -5.84 2.96 -2.03
CA LEU A 158 -4.59 2.48 -1.47
C LEU A 158 -4.34 3.02 -0.06
N ALA A 159 -4.53 4.33 0.17
CA ALA A 159 -4.39 4.92 1.49
C ALA A 159 -5.39 4.34 2.50
N LEU A 160 -6.62 4.07 2.06
CA LEU A 160 -7.65 3.45 2.89
C LEU A 160 -7.29 2.01 3.25
N ARG A 161 -6.80 1.23 2.28
CA ARG A 161 -6.34 -0.14 2.53
C ARG A 161 -5.19 -0.15 3.54
N LEU A 162 -4.18 0.69 3.33
CA LEU A 162 -3.06 0.86 4.27
C LEU A 162 -3.55 1.23 5.67
N GLN A 163 -4.51 2.14 5.79
CA GLN A 163 -5.08 2.51 7.07
C GLN A 163 -5.78 1.33 7.76
N LEU A 164 -6.57 0.55 7.02
CA LEU A 164 -7.32 -0.59 7.59
C LEU A 164 -6.40 -1.73 8.01
N THR A 165 -5.38 -2.08 7.20
CA THR A 165 -4.44 -3.16 7.51
C THR A 165 -3.54 -2.83 8.68
N THR A 166 -3.09 -1.57 8.80
CA THR A 166 -2.25 -1.11 9.91
C THR A 166 -3.03 -0.72 11.17
N GLY A 167 -4.36 -0.65 11.09
CA GLY A 167 -5.22 -0.23 12.21
C GLY A 167 -5.06 1.25 12.59
N LEU A 168 -4.55 2.09 11.68
CA LEU A 168 -4.32 3.51 11.94
C LEU A 168 -5.63 4.28 12.15
N LYS A 169 -5.59 5.18 13.14
CA LYS A 169 -6.69 6.11 13.42
C LYS A 169 -6.43 7.42 12.69
N PHE A 170 -7.15 7.66 11.62
CA PHE A 170 -6.90 8.76 10.71
C PHE A 170 -8.13 9.09 9.83
N HIS A 171 -8.31 10.36 9.46
CA HIS A 171 -9.38 10.80 8.55
C HIS A 171 -8.77 11.06 7.16
N PRO A 172 -8.84 10.11 6.21
CA PRO A 172 -8.07 10.16 4.97
C PRO A 172 -8.44 11.34 4.06
N LEU A 173 -9.72 11.67 3.90
CA LEU A 173 -10.15 12.77 3.01
C LEU A 173 -9.65 14.11 3.57
N ARG A 174 -9.92 14.39 4.84
CA ARG A 174 -9.54 15.67 5.46
C ARG A 174 -8.04 15.91 5.55
N ASN A 175 -7.23 14.85 5.55
CA ASN A 175 -5.81 14.98 5.88
C ASN A 175 -4.86 14.66 4.72
N LEU A 176 -5.20 13.77 3.77
CA LEU A 176 -4.30 13.42 2.66
C LEU A 176 -4.60 14.20 1.39
N PHE A 177 -5.74 14.85 1.32
CA PHE A 177 -6.20 15.54 0.12
C PHE A 177 -6.57 16.98 0.46
N CYS A 178 -6.18 17.89 -0.43
CA CYS A 178 -6.53 19.29 -0.32
C CYS A 178 -8.03 19.50 -0.58
N VAL A 179 -8.56 20.69 -0.28
CA VAL A 179 -9.99 21.02 -0.44
C VAL A 179 -10.47 20.80 -1.88
N THR A 180 -9.67 21.20 -2.87
CA THR A 180 -10.00 21.04 -4.30
C THR A 180 -10.06 19.56 -4.68
N GLY A 181 -9.04 18.77 -4.32
CA GLY A 181 -9.02 17.33 -4.58
C GLY A 181 -10.15 16.58 -3.88
N ASN A 182 -10.55 17.00 -2.68
CA ASN A 182 -11.68 16.40 -1.97
C ASN A 182 -13.02 16.58 -2.70
N ARG A 183 -13.21 17.72 -3.39
CA ARG A 183 -14.42 17.97 -4.18
C ARG A 183 -14.51 17.11 -5.44
N ALA A 184 -13.39 16.55 -5.90
CA ALA A 184 -13.36 15.69 -7.08
C ALA A 184 -13.82 14.25 -6.79
N PHE A 185 -13.70 13.77 -5.55
CA PHE A 185 -14.07 12.39 -5.21
C PHE A 185 -15.55 12.12 -5.46
N PHE A 186 -15.83 10.96 -6.04
CA PHE A 186 -17.16 10.46 -6.36
C PHE A 186 -17.95 11.31 -7.37
N ALA A 187 -17.29 12.25 -8.06
CA ALA A 187 -17.80 12.77 -9.32
C ALA A 187 -17.87 11.63 -10.37
N PRO A 188 -18.73 11.73 -11.41
CA PRO A 188 -18.76 10.76 -12.49
C PRO A 188 -17.35 10.53 -13.05
N LEU A 189 -16.92 9.27 -13.24
CA LEU A 189 -15.52 8.98 -13.57
C LEU A 189 -15.07 9.55 -14.93
N ASP A 190 -15.99 9.90 -15.81
CA ASP A 190 -15.79 10.58 -17.10
C ASP A 190 -15.73 12.12 -17.00
N SER A 191 -15.98 12.67 -15.81
CA SER A 191 -15.92 14.10 -15.55
C SER A 191 -14.48 14.61 -15.40
N HIS A 192 -14.32 15.93 -15.52
CA HIS A 192 -13.02 16.61 -15.48
C HIS A 192 -12.96 17.61 -14.32
N PRO A 193 -13.09 17.17 -13.06
CA PRO A 193 -12.99 18.06 -11.92
C PRO A 193 -11.55 18.58 -11.79
N LEU A 194 -11.40 19.73 -11.13
CA LEU A 194 -10.07 20.27 -10.83
C LEU A 194 -9.39 19.36 -9.80
N ILE A 195 -8.22 18.83 -10.15
CA ILE A 195 -7.38 18.00 -9.28
C ILE A 195 -5.97 18.58 -9.32
N PRO A 196 -5.35 18.91 -8.18
CA PRO A 196 -3.96 19.34 -8.17
C PRO A 196 -3.04 18.17 -8.50
N LEU A 197 -2.42 18.21 -9.69
CA LEU A 197 -1.53 17.15 -10.20
C LEU A 197 -0.09 17.26 -9.69
N ASP A 198 0.37 18.48 -9.38
CA ASP A 198 1.77 18.73 -9.00
C ASP A 198 1.97 18.92 -7.51
N ARG A 199 1.65 20.10 -6.99
CA ARG A 199 1.92 20.46 -5.59
C ARG A 199 0.63 20.84 -4.89
N VAL A 200 0.38 20.13 -3.80
CA VAL A 200 -0.61 20.53 -2.78
C VAL A 200 0.07 21.46 -1.77
N ASP A 201 -0.73 22.15 -0.95
CA ASP A 201 -0.23 23.02 0.11
C ASP A 201 0.67 22.26 1.10
N ASP A 202 1.62 22.96 1.72
CA ASP A 202 2.62 22.36 2.61
C ASP A 202 1.98 21.62 3.80
N ALA A 203 0.85 22.11 4.31
CA ALA A 203 0.12 21.43 5.38
C ALA A 203 -0.47 20.07 4.94
N THR A 204 -0.93 19.94 3.70
CA THR A 204 -1.33 18.64 3.14
C THR A 204 -0.11 17.73 2.93
N MET A 205 1.02 18.28 2.47
CA MET A 205 2.28 17.53 2.32
C MET A 205 2.76 16.96 3.66
N GLU A 206 2.81 17.78 4.72
CA GLU A 206 3.21 17.36 6.07
C GLU A 206 2.32 16.23 6.61
N LYS A 207 1.01 16.29 6.37
CA LYS A 207 0.08 15.23 6.77
C LYS A 207 0.29 13.93 6.00
N ARG A 208 0.59 14.01 4.70
CA ARG A 208 0.96 12.84 3.88
C ARG A 208 2.27 12.21 4.38
N HIS A 209 3.27 13.04 4.71
CA HIS A 209 4.50 12.61 5.36
C HIS A 209 4.23 11.87 6.67
N ALA A 210 3.49 12.50 7.59
CA ALA A 210 3.16 11.92 8.88
C ALA A 210 2.36 10.61 8.76
N PHE A 211 1.50 10.50 7.74
CA PHE A 211 0.76 9.27 7.43
C PHE A 211 1.70 8.14 6.99
N LEU A 212 2.57 8.38 6.00
CA LEU A 212 3.48 7.34 5.50
C LEU A 212 4.56 6.95 6.51
N ILE A 213 5.02 7.87 7.38
CA ILE A 213 5.91 7.54 8.49
C ILE A 213 5.24 6.53 9.44
N LYS A 214 3.97 6.74 9.79
CA LYS A 214 3.24 5.80 10.65
C LYS A 214 3.04 4.44 9.99
N ILE A 215 2.81 4.40 8.68
CA ILE A 215 2.76 3.14 7.93
C ILE A 215 4.13 2.46 7.91
N ALA A 216 5.22 3.22 7.74
CA ALA A 216 6.58 2.68 7.81
C ALA A 216 6.89 2.07 9.18
N GLU A 217 6.39 2.68 10.26
CA GLU A 217 6.58 2.19 11.63
C GLU A 217 5.75 0.96 11.97
N GLN A 218 4.49 0.92 11.54
CA GLN A 218 3.49 -0.06 12.03
C GLN A 218 3.13 -1.13 10.99
N GLY A 219 3.40 -0.89 9.71
CA GLY A 219 3.06 -1.77 8.61
C GLY A 219 4.06 -2.89 8.41
N GLY A 220 3.58 -4.03 7.91
CA GLY A 220 4.40 -5.15 7.46
C GLY A 220 5.12 -4.84 6.15
N MET A 221 5.80 -5.84 5.59
CA MET A 221 6.58 -5.67 4.36
C MET A 221 5.72 -5.17 3.19
N GLU A 222 4.54 -5.78 2.99
CA GLU A 222 3.64 -5.38 1.90
C GLU A 222 3.10 -3.96 2.10
N GLU A 223 2.67 -3.58 3.30
CA GLU A 223 2.23 -2.22 3.59
C GLU A 223 3.34 -1.19 3.32
N ARG A 224 4.58 -1.50 3.72
CA ARG A 224 5.73 -0.61 3.46
C ARG A 224 6.04 -0.50 1.96
N ARG A 225 5.98 -1.62 1.23
CA ARG A 225 6.14 -1.63 -0.25
C ARG A 225 5.08 -0.76 -0.92
N LEU A 226 3.84 -0.86 -0.47
CA LEU A 226 2.71 -0.10 -0.99
C LEU A 226 2.78 1.38 -0.62
N ALA A 227 3.25 1.71 0.58
CA ALA A 227 3.50 3.09 1.01
C ALA A 227 4.51 3.80 0.10
N ARG A 228 5.52 3.08 -0.42
CA ARG A 228 6.46 3.65 -1.41
C ARG A 228 5.81 4.09 -2.70
N ASN A 229 4.79 3.38 -3.16
CA ASN A 229 4.07 3.78 -4.36
C ASN A 229 3.45 5.17 -4.14
N LEU A 230 2.79 5.39 -2.99
CA LEU A 230 2.25 6.70 -2.64
C LEU A 230 3.33 7.75 -2.42
N GLU A 231 4.46 7.39 -1.82
CA GLU A 231 5.60 8.29 -1.62
C GLU A 231 6.11 8.85 -2.96
N MET A 232 6.29 7.98 -3.96
CA MET A 232 6.73 8.35 -5.31
C MET A 232 5.68 9.20 -6.02
N GLU A 233 4.41 8.77 -6.04
CA GLU A 233 3.32 9.49 -6.71
C GLU A 233 3.06 10.87 -6.08
N TRP A 234 3.22 11.00 -4.77
CA TRP A 234 3.06 12.28 -4.06
C TRP A 234 4.34 13.12 -4.00
N LYS A 235 5.44 12.66 -4.60
CA LYS A 235 6.74 13.36 -4.66
C LYS A 235 7.20 13.85 -3.28
N LEU A 236 6.98 13.02 -2.25
CA LEU A 236 7.31 13.37 -0.87
C LEU A 236 8.84 13.34 -0.66
N THR A 237 9.37 14.23 0.17
CA THR A 237 10.81 14.26 0.47
C THR A 237 11.26 13.01 1.25
N VAL A 238 12.09 12.23 0.58
CA VAL A 238 12.23 10.77 0.70
C VAL A 238 12.97 10.28 1.94
N ASN A 239 13.81 11.13 2.55
CA ASN A 239 14.80 10.63 3.50
C ASN A 239 14.21 10.12 4.81
N GLU A 240 13.26 10.84 5.41
CA GLU A 240 12.68 10.45 6.70
C GLU A 240 11.82 9.20 6.56
N ILE A 241 10.99 9.11 5.50
CA ILE A 241 10.16 7.94 5.23
C ILE A 241 11.04 6.72 4.95
N SER A 242 12.03 6.86 4.05
CA SER A 242 12.96 5.78 3.71
C SER A 242 13.79 5.32 4.91
N PHE A 243 14.25 6.25 5.74
CA PHE A 243 14.99 5.92 6.95
C PHE A 243 14.10 5.19 7.96
N MET A 244 12.86 5.63 8.15
CA MET A 244 11.92 4.96 9.04
C MET A 244 11.54 3.56 8.56
N GLN A 245 11.44 3.34 7.24
CA GLN A 245 11.27 2.01 6.66
C GLN A 245 12.50 1.13 6.97
N ALA A 246 13.71 1.64 6.74
CA ALA A 246 14.95 0.92 7.05
C ALA A 246 15.02 0.54 8.54
N LEU A 247 14.74 1.49 9.42
CA LEU A 247 14.73 1.28 10.87
C LEU A 247 13.69 0.23 11.28
N ALA A 248 12.49 0.26 10.70
CA ALA A 248 11.46 -0.74 10.94
C ALA A 248 11.88 -2.13 10.42
N SER A 249 12.52 -2.22 9.25
CA SER A 249 13.08 -3.47 8.75
C SER A 249 14.12 -4.05 9.71
N PHE A 250 15.00 -3.22 10.29
CA PHE A 250 15.91 -3.65 11.37
C PHE A 250 15.20 -3.95 12.70
N ARG A 251 14.06 -3.37 13.03
CA ARG A 251 13.31 -3.79 14.24
C ARG A 251 12.81 -5.22 14.11
N HIS A 252 12.25 -5.57 12.95
CA HIS A 252 11.65 -6.88 12.69
C HIS A 252 12.64 -7.94 12.18
N GLY A 253 13.96 -7.75 12.38
CA GLY A 253 14.97 -8.72 11.95
C GLY A 253 15.24 -8.82 10.45
N ASN A 254 14.53 -8.05 9.60
CA ASN A 254 14.69 -8.07 8.15
C ASN A 254 15.87 -7.18 7.70
N ASP A 255 17.07 -7.55 8.14
CA ASP A 255 18.29 -6.78 7.95
C ASP A 255 18.69 -6.62 6.49
N GLN A 256 18.40 -7.60 5.64
CA GLN A 256 18.74 -7.52 4.23
C GLN A 256 17.96 -6.39 3.55
N GLN A 257 16.65 -6.34 3.81
CA GLN A 257 15.81 -5.25 3.34
C GLN A 257 16.22 -3.92 3.98
N GLY A 258 16.46 -3.90 5.30
CA GLY A 258 16.91 -2.70 6.00
C GLY A 258 18.19 -2.09 5.44
N LYS A 259 19.17 -2.92 5.01
CA LYS A 259 20.39 -2.45 4.35
C LYS A 259 20.14 -1.80 3.00
N LEU A 260 19.26 -2.39 2.18
CA LEU A 260 18.91 -1.84 0.87
C LEU A 260 18.23 -0.48 1.02
N GLU A 261 17.31 -0.36 1.99
CA GLU A 261 16.57 0.86 2.29
C GLU A 261 17.48 1.95 2.87
N LEU A 262 18.40 1.57 3.75
CA LEU A 262 19.38 2.48 4.34
C LEU A 262 20.39 3.01 3.33
N ALA A 263 20.69 2.23 2.27
CA ALA A 263 21.65 2.63 1.23
C ALA A 263 21.17 3.86 0.43
N SER A 264 19.86 4.02 0.25
CA SER A 264 19.27 5.18 -0.44
C SER A 264 19.03 6.40 0.46
N CYS A 265 19.28 6.29 1.76
CA CYS A 265 19.06 7.39 2.71
C CYS A 265 20.28 8.31 2.82
N VAL A 266 20.03 9.62 2.91
CA VAL A 266 20.98 10.60 3.46
C VAL A 266 21.05 10.39 4.97
N ARG A 267 22.22 9.99 5.46
CA ARG A 267 22.38 9.65 6.87
C ARG A 267 22.86 10.87 7.64
N ASP A 268 22.27 11.12 8.80
CA ASP A 268 22.66 12.18 9.73
C ASP A 268 22.90 11.61 11.15
N ASP A 269 23.25 12.48 12.10
CA ASP A 269 23.47 12.08 13.49
C ASP A 269 22.21 11.52 14.16
N ARG A 270 21.01 11.94 13.73
CA ARG A 270 19.74 11.42 14.28
C ARG A 270 19.51 9.99 13.82
N SER A 271 19.77 9.70 12.55
CA SER A 271 19.75 8.35 12.00
C SER A 271 20.75 7.43 12.71
N ALA A 272 21.94 7.93 13.02
CA ALA A 272 22.95 7.21 13.79
C ALA A 272 22.44 6.77 15.15
N VAL A 273 21.88 7.73 15.89
CA VAL A 273 21.32 7.49 17.22
C VAL A 273 20.19 6.46 17.12
N ALA A 274 19.24 6.62 16.20
CA ALA A 274 18.11 5.68 16.07
C ALA A 274 18.57 4.24 15.80
N LEU A 275 19.52 4.02 14.88
CA LEU A 275 20.10 2.71 14.62
C LEU A 275 20.83 2.14 15.86
N ALA A 276 21.54 3.00 16.60
CA ALA A 276 22.22 2.59 17.83
C ALA A 276 21.22 2.12 18.92
N ARG A 277 20.03 2.73 19.01
CA ARG A 277 18.98 2.29 19.94
C ARG A 277 18.47 0.89 19.61
N VAL A 278 18.24 0.60 18.32
CA VAL A 278 17.84 -0.74 17.86
C VAL A 278 18.94 -1.76 18.17
N LEU A 279 20.20 -1.42 17.88
CA LEU A 279 21.35 -2.29 18.18
C LEU A 279 21.49 -2.59 19.69
N ALA A 280 21.28 -1.59 20.54
CA ALA A 280 21.25 -1.76 21.99
C ALA A 280 20.12 -2.70 22.43
N GLY A 281 18.92 -2.56 21.85
CA GLY A 281 17.81 -3.48 22.07
C GLY A 281 18.17 -4.93 21.71
N ARG A 282 18.78 -5.15 20.54
CA ARG A 282 19.23 -6.49 20.10
C ARG A 282 20.29 -7.09 21.03
N LEU A 283 21.22 -6.28 21.54
CA LEU A 283 22.24 -6.73 22.50
C LEU A 283 21.63 -7.19 23.83
N ILE A 284 20.58 -6.51 24.30
CA ILE A 284 19.84 -6.91 25.50
C ILE A 284 19.14 -8.26 25.27
N GLN A 285 18.54 -8.45 24.10
CA GLN A 285 17.91 -9.74 23.75
C GLN A 285 18.94 -10.87 23.62
N LEU A 286 20.10 -10.61 22.99
CA LEU A 286 21.21 -11.57 22.92
C LEU A 286 21.68 -12.01 24.32
N ALA A 287 21.80 -11.06 25.25
CA ALA A 287 22.18 -11.38 26.64
C ALA A 287 21.16 -12.28 27.32
N THR A 288 19.88 -12.03 27.04
CA THR A 288 18.76 -12.81 27.57
C THR A 288 18.76 -14.23 27.01
N GLU A 289 18.90 -14.40 25.68
CA GLU A 289 19.03 -15.70 25.01
C GLU A 289 20.23 -16.51 25.52
N ALA A 290 21.39 -15.85 25.64
CA ALA A 290 22.63 -16.49 26.07
C ALA A 290 22.74 -16.66 27.61
N ASN A 291 21.72 -16.24 28.37
CA ASN A 291 21.72 -16.21 29.85
C ASN A 291 22.97 -15.53 30.44
N LYS A 292 23.41 -14.41 29.84
CA LYS A 292 24.57 -13.61 30.25
C LYS A 292 24.13 -12.39 31.04
N ARG A 293 24.86 -12.08 32.12
CA ARG A 293 24.65 -10.86 32.91
C ARG A 293 25.73 -9.84 32.60
N PHE A 294 25.30 -8.65 32.16
CA PHE A 294 26.19 -7.51 32.02
C PHE A 294 26.62 -6.95 33.39
N SER A 295 27.74 -6.22 33.41
CA SER A 295 28.07 -5.37 34.55
C SER A 295 27.00 -4.30 34.74
N THR A 296 26.89 -3.74 35.95
CA THR A 296 25.92 -2.68 36.25
C THR A 296 26.07 -1.49 35.29
N ALA A 297 27.30 -1.08 34.98
CA ALA A 297 27.57 0.03 34.07
C ALA A 297 27.13 -0.27 32.62
N HIS A 298 27.45 -1.47 32.10
CA HIS A 298 27.04 -1.87 30.75
C HIS A 298 25.53 -2.03 30.63
N SER A 299 24.88 -2.61 31.65
CA SER A 299 23.43 -2.75 31.70
C SER A 299 22.74 -1.38 31.70
N GLN A 300 23.17 -0.45 32.56
CA GLN A 300 22.61 0.91 32.60
C GLN A 300 22.78 1.64 31.27
N TYR A 301 23.97 1.54 30.65
CA TYR A 301 24.24 2.15 29.36
C TYR A 301 23.32 1.61 28.25
N LEU A 302 23.20 0.28 28.12
CA LEU A 302 22.37 -0.34 27.08
C LEU A 302 20.89 -0.05 27.28
N CYS A 303 20.38 -0.14 28.52
CA CYS A 303 18.99 0.17 28.81
C CYS A 303 18.65 1.64 28.54
N ALA A 304 19.55 2.57 28.91
CA ALA A 304 19.36 3.98 28.64
C ALA A 304 19.37 4.30 27.14
N LEU A 305 20.27 3.65 26.38
CA LEU A 305 20.36 3.83 24.93
C LEU A 305 19.15 3.22 24.21
N ALA A 306 18.79 1.97 24.50
CA ALA A 306 17.66 1.31 23.85
C ALA A 306 16.33 2.03 24.15
N GLY A 307 16.08 2.36 25.43
CA GLY A 307 14.76 2.81 25.86
C GLY A 307 13.69 1.80 25.47
N GLU A 308 12.63 2.26 24.80
CA GLU A 308 11.53 1.40 24.34
C GLU A 308 11.92 0.41 23.22
N GLU A 309 13.05 0.62 22.52
CA GLU A 309 13.47 -0.28 21.43
C GLU A 309 13.75 -1.71 21.92
N ALA A 310 14.14 -1.88 23.18
CA ALA A 310 14.40 -3.21 23.75
C ALA A 310 13.18 -4.13 23.69
N ALA A 311 11.96 -3.57 23.71
CA ALA A 311 10.70 -4.32 23.64
C ALA A 311 10.12 -4.41 22.22
N ARG A 312 10.73 -3.76 21.23
CA ARG A 312 10.23 -3.67 19.84
C ARG A 312 11.07 -4.47 18.84
N VAL A 313 12.23 -4.96 19.25
CA VAL A 313 13.10 -5.76 18.39
C VAL A 313 12.66 -7.22 18.38
N GLU A 314 12.68 -7.82 17.21
CA GLU A 314 12.29 -9.20 16.95
C GLU A 314 13.32 -9.86 16.01
N LEU A 315 13.40 -11.19 16.04
CA LEU A 315 14.10 -11.95 15.00
C LEU A 315 13.19 -12.12 13.79
N TYR A 316 13.79 -12.34 12.62
CA TYR A 316 13.01 -12.50 11.40
C TYR A 316 12.28 -13.84 11.39
N GLU A 317 10.96 -13.81 11.48
CA GLU A 317 10.14 -15.02 11.34
C GLU A 317 9.75 -15.28 9.88
N GLY A 318 9.73 -14.23 9.03
CA GLY A 318 9.37 -14.32 7.61
C GLY A 318 7.96 -14.83 7.34
N ALA A 319 7.52 -14.74 6.09
CA ALA A 319 6.30 -15.40 5.61
C ALA A 319 6.68 -16.59 4.73
N GLU A 320 5.95 -17.71 4.79
CA GLU A 320 6.20 -18.87 3.92
C GLU A 320 6.34 -18.43 2.45
N GLY A 321 7.50 -18.73 1.85
CA GLY A 321 7.82 -18.39 0.46
C GLY A 321 8.55 -17.06 0.24
N ASP A 322 8.93 -16.33 1.29
CA ASP A 322 9.79 -15.15 1.13
C ASP A 322 11.23 -15.55 0.75
N PRO A 323 11.74 -15.14 -0.43
CA PRO A 323 13.07 -15.48 -0.90
C PRO A 323 14.20 -14.92 -0.02
N LEU A 324 13.91 -13.95 0.86
CA LEU A 324 14.89 -13.33 1.74
C LEU A 324 15.01 -14.01 3.12
N ILE A 325 14.16 -15.00 3.45
CA ILE A 325 14.19 -15.69 4.75
C ILE A 325 15.58 -16.22 5.09
N GLU A 326 16.24 -16.89 4.15
CA GLU A 326 17.55 -17.48 4.40
C GLU A 326 18.66 -16.44 4.53
N SER A 327 18.46 -15.24 3.99
CA SER A 327 19.44 -14.16 4.00
C SER A 327 19.40 -13.30 5.26
N ASN A 328 18.36 -13.44 6.07
CA ASN A 328 18.18 -12.66 7.30
C ASN A 328 18.73 -13.39 8.53
N PRO A 329 19.15 -12.65 9.58
CA PRO A 329 19.64 -13.22 10.83
C PRO A 329 18.63 -14.17 11.48
N LYS A 330 19.10 -15.38 11.83
CA LYS A 330 18.32 -16.40 12.53
C LYS A 330 18.58 -16.44 14.04
N THR A 331 19.65 -15.78 14.48
CA THR A 331 20.03 -15.67 15.90
C THR A 331 20.25 -14.22 16.29
N TRP A 332 20.13 -13.90 17.58
CA TRP A 332 20.43 -12.55 18.06
C TRP A 332 21.89 -12.17 17.83
N GLN A 333 22.81 -13.14 17.83
CA GLN A 333 24.23 -12.90 17.55
C GLN A 333 24.46 -12.44 16.11
N GLU A 334 23.79 -13.09 15.14
CA GLU A 334 23.80 -12.68 13.75
C GLU A 334 23.12 -11.31 13.57
N ALA A 335 22.02 -11.06 14.27
CA ALA A 335 21.26 -9.82 14.18
C ALA A 335 22.06 -8.62 14.70
N VAL A 336 22.73 -8.78 15.85
CA VAL A 336 23.65 -7.79 16.41
C VAL A 336 24.80 -7.52 15.44
N SER A 337 25.41 -8.57 14.88
CA SER A 337 26.53 -8.44 13.95
C SER A 337 26.13 -7.77 12.64
N SER A 338 24.95 -8.09 12.12
CA SER A 338 24.45 -7.58 10.85
C SER A 338 24.08 -6.09 10.94
N LEU A 339 23.33 -5.66 11.96
CA LEU A 339 23.05 -4.24 12.20
C LEU A 339 24.30 -3.46 12.60
N GLY A 340 25.20 -4.07 13.38
CA GLY A 340 26.49 -3.48 13.70
C GLY A 340 27.31 -3.15 12.44
N LYS A 341 27.37 -4.06 11.46
CA LYS A 341 28.00 -3.80 10.15
C LYS A 341 27.28 -2.72 9.36
N ALA A 342 25.95 -2.69 9.38
CA ALA A 342 25.18 -1.62 8.74
C ALA A 342 25.48 -0.26 9.39
N GLY A 343 25.76 -0.24 10.69
CA GLY A 343 26.25 0.92 11.44
C GLY A 343 27.54 1.54 10.89
N ASN A 344 28.41 0.77 10.23
CA ASN A 344 29.61 1.31 9.58
C ASN A 344 29.30 2.26 8.42
N SER A 345 28.06 2.25 7.90
CA SER A 345 27.63 3.17 6.86
C SER A 345 27.18 4.54 7.39
N VAL A 346 26.95 4.67 8.70
CA VAL A 346 26.48 5.88 9.39
C VAL A 346 27.53 7.01 9.31
N PRO A 347 27.14 8.31 9.34
CA PRO A 347 28.09 9.42 9.19
C PRO A 347 29.18 9.35 10.25
N GLN A 348 30.42 9.60 9.82
CA GLN A 348 31.62 9.54 10.68
C GLN A 348 31.76 10.78 11.57
N SER A 349 30.66 11.42 11.99
CA SER A 349 30.78 12.38 13.08
C SER A 349 31.24 11.61 14.32
N ALA A 350 32.19 12.16 15.06
CA ALA A 350 32.75 11.47 16.23
C ALA A 350 31.65 11.13 17.25
N GLN A 351 30.59 11.94 17.36
CA GLN A 351 29.46 11.68 18.25
C GLN A 351 28.56 10.54 17.78
N ALA A 352 28.31 10.40 16.47
CA ALA A 352 27.50 9.33 15.90
C ALA A 352 28.17 7.95 16.02
N ALA A 353 29.50 7.89 15.96
CA ALA A 353 30.25 6.63 16.00
C ALA A 353 30.41 6.05 17.42
N ILE A 354 30.46 6.89 18.46
CA ILE A 354 30.72 6.47 19.85
C ILE A 354 29.81 5.32 20.32
N PRO A 355 28.48 5.37 20.10
CA PRO A 355 27.60 4.30 20.55
C PRO A 355 27.92 2.94 19.92
N PHE A 356 28.24 2.92 18.63
CA PHE A 356 28.55 1.70 17.89
C PHE A 356 29.88 1.08 18.33
N VAL A 357 30.90 1.91 18.56
CA VAL A 357 32.20 1.44 19.07
C VAL A 357 32.04 0.80 20.45
N ARG A 358 31.38 1.50 21.39
CA ARG A 358 31.15 0.98 22.74
C ARG A 358 30.34 -0.32 22.73
N MET A 359 29.31 -0.41 21.89
CA MET A 359 28.52 -1.63 21.75
C MET A 359 29.31 -2.78 21.12
N ASN A 360 30.23 -2.50 20.18
CA ASN A 360 31.13 -3.50 19.61
C ASN A 360 32.07 -4.08 20.69
N ASP A 361 32.61 -3.22 21.56
CA ASP A 361 33.44 -3.66 22.69
C ASP A 361 32.66 -4.52 23.69
N ILE A 362 31.42 -4.13 24.02
CA ILE A 362 30.53 -4.92 24.87
C ILE A 362 30.22 -6.27 24.20
N ALA A 363 29.87 -6.28 22.93
CA ALA A 363 29.55 -7.52 22.21
C ALA A 363 30.73 -8.50 22.20
N LYS A 364 31.94 -7.97 21.97
CA LYS A 364 33.18 -8.73 21.97
C LYS A 364 33.50 -9.31 23.34
N LEU A 365 33.34 -8.50 24.39
CA LEU A 365 33.62 -8.90 25.77
C LEU A 365 32.73 -10.04 26.27
N TYR A 366 31.43 -9.99 25.99
CA TYR A 366 30.46 -10.95 26.57
C TYR A 366 30.14 -12.14 25.66
N PHE A 367 30.25 -11.98 24.34
CA PHE A 367 29.79 -12.97 23.36
C PHE A 367 30.85 -13.34 22.31
N GLY A 368 32.03 -12.70 22.32
CA GLY A 368 33.04 -12.90 21.27
C GLY A 368 32.58 -12.43 19.88
N ALA A 369 31.46 -11.71 19.79
CA ALA A 369 30.92 -11.17 18.55
C ALA A 369 31.53 -9.79 18.26
N GLN A 370 31.94 -9.55 17.03
CA GLN A 370 32.47 -8.25 16.59
C GLN A 370 32.01 -7.95 15.15
N TRP A 371 31.77 -6.68 14.84
CA TRP A 371 31.37 -6.23 13.51
C TRP A 371 32.29 -5.14 12.93
N VAL A 372 33.29 -4.73 13.68
CA VAL A 372 34.42 -3.93 13.22
C VAL A 372 35.67 -4.79 13.36
N ASN A 373 36.33 -5.12 12.25
CA ASN A 373 37.69 -5.63 12.29
C ASN A 373 38.61 -4.41 12.47
N ASN A 374 39.44 -4.43 13.52
CA ASN A 374 40.51 -3.45 13.67
C ASN A 374 41.47 -3.49 12.48
#